data_AF-A0A939IDU0-F1
#
_entry.id   AF-A0A939IDU0-F1
#
_cell.length_a   1.000
_cell.length_b   1.000
_cell.length_c   1.000
_cell.angle_alpha   90.00
_cell.angle_beta   90.00
_cell.angle_gamma   90.00
#
_symmetry.space_group_name_H-M   'P 1'
#
loop_
_entity.id
_entity.type
_entity.pdbx_description
1 polymer ?
#
loop_
_entity_poly.entity_id
_entity_poly.type
_entity_poly.pdbx_seq_one_letter_code
_entity_poly.pdbx_strand_id
1 'polypeptide(L)'
;MAQPEDSAQSKLEQFLGENLDTPSVNQPTQKPFPQRKPVKHLLIGSPKAVTSTIHYLQVIGYASVGEWSPLIPTGNLDEVMSILIRQILMQ
;
A
#
# COMPACT_ATOMS: atom_id res chain seq x y z
N MET A 1 35.41 -6.14 33.77
CA MET A 1 34.17 -5.62 33.16
C MET A 1 34.59 -4.81 31.94
N ALA A 2 34.35 -5.34 30.74
CA ALA A 2 34.69 -4.71 29.47
C ALA A 2 33.53 -3.80 29.05
N GLN A 3 33.84 -2.56 28.67
CA GLN A 3 32.91 -1.67 27.98
C GLN A 3 33.14 -1.77 26.47
N PRO A 4 32.10 -2.03 25.66
CA PRO A 4 32.19 -1.99 24.20
C PRO A 4 31.30 -0.85 23.66
N GLU A 5 31.77 0.39 23.72
CA GLU A 5 31.04 1.55 23.16
C GLU A 5 31.79 2.28 22.04
N ASP A 6 33.12 2.11 21.97
CA ASP A 6 33.97 2.79 20.98
C ASP A 6 33.86 2.20 19.55
N SER A 7 33.58 0.89 19.45
CA SER A 7 33.53 0.18 18.16
C SER A 7 32.33 0.57 17.29
N ALA A 8 31.24 1.09 17.87
CA ALA A 8 30.04 1.44 17.11
C ALA A 8 30.17 2.81 16.43
N GLN A 9 30.87 3.77 17.06
CA GLN A 9 31.04 5.11 16.51
C GLN A 9 32.04 5.13 15.35
N SER A 10 33.14 4.38 15.46
CA SER A 10 34.13 4.25 14.38
C SER A 10 33.52 3.68 13.09
N LYS A 11 32.54 2.78 13.21
CA LYS A 11 31.84 2.21 12.05
C LYS A 11 30.90 3.20 11.36
N LEU A 12 30.31 4.15 12.09
CA LEU A 12 29.41 5.16 11.51
C LEU A 12 30.18 6.28 10.80
N GLU A 13 31.36 6.64 11.31
CA GLU A 13 32.24 7.64 10.68
C GLU A 13 32.78 7.15 9.32
N GLN A 14 33.06 5.85 9.20
CA GLN A 14 33.46 5.22 7.92
C GLN A 14 32.35 5.24 6.85
N PHE A 15 31.08 5.43 7.20
CA PHE A 15 29.99 5.57 6.22
C PHE A 15 29.73 7.02 5.81
N LEU A 16 30.23 8.01 6.55
CA LEU A 16 29.88 9.42 6.34
C LEU A 16 30.97 10.24 5.67
N GLY A 17 32.17 9.69 5.46
CA GLY A 17 33.30 10.42 4.91
C GLY A 17 33.95 9.75 3.72
N GLU A 18 33.34 9.83 2.52
CA GLU A 18 34.15 9.85 1.29
C GLU A 18 33.44 10.51 0.08
N ASN A 19 33.99 11.67 -0.30
CA ASN A 19 34.02 12.33 -1.61
C ASN A 19 32.73 12.91 -2.24
N LEU A 20 32.48 14.20 -1.95
CA LEU A 20 32.09 15.16 -3.00
C LEU A 20 33.33 15.40 -3.87
N ASP A 21 33.41 14.80 -5.07
CA ASP A 21 33.76 15.49 -6.32
C ASP A 21 33.92 14.52 -7.51
N THR A 22 33.19 14.83 -8.60
CA THR A 22 33.28 14.38 -10.02
C THR A 22 32.89 12.93 -10.43
N PRO A 23 32.49 12.68 -11.71
CA PRO A 23 31.59 13.41 -12.61
C PRO A 23 30.37 12.55 -13.04
N SER A 24 29.31 13.21 -13.52
CA SER A 24 28.16 12.68 -14.28
C SER A 24 28.14 11.16 -14.60
N VAL A 25 27.68 10.33 -13.65
CA VAL A 25 27.24 8.96 -13.95
C VAL A 25 25.77 9.04 -14.35
N ASN A 26 25.51 8.71 -15.62
CA ASN A 26 24.19 8.58 -16.21
C ASN A 26 23.23 7.86 -15.25
N GLN A 27 22.38 8.63 -14.56
CA GLN A 27 21.28 8.04 -13.82
C GLN A 27 20.43 7.28 -14.84
N PRO A 28 20.12 5.99 -14.61
CA PRO A 28 19.05 5.36 -15.38
C PRO A 28 17.84 6.26 -15.16
N THR A 29 17.36 6.89 -16.23
CA THR A 29 16.16 7.70 -16.25
C THR A 29 15.13 6.90 -15.48
N GLN A 30 14.75 7.37 -14.28
CA GLN A 30 13.76 6.70 -13.45
C GLN A 30 12.55 6.56 -14.37
N LYS A 31 12.30 5.35 -14.86
CA LYS A 31 11.11 5.09 -15.67
C LYS A 31 9.96 5.58 -14.81
N PRO A 32 9.14 6.54 -15.28
CA PRO A 32 8.07 7.07 -14.46
C PRO A 32 7.28 5.86 -13.97
N PHE A 33 7.23 5.68 -12.65
CA PHE A 33 6.43 4.62 -12.06
C PHE A 33 5.05 4.75 -12.68
N PRO A 34 4.51 3.67 -13.26
CA PRO A 34 3.30 3.80 -14.05
C PRO A 34 2.22 4.37 -13.14
N GLN A 35 1.58 5.44 -13.59
CA GLN A 35 0.83 6.34 -12.72
C GLN A 35 -0.33 5.57 -12.09
N ARG A 36 -0.21 5.26 -10.80
CA ARG A 36 -1.30 4.64 -10.05
C ARG A 36 -2.16 5.71 -9.41
N LYS A 37 -3.47 5.53 -9.44
CA LYS A 37 -4.43 6.41 -8.78
C LYS A 37 -5.32 5.64 -7.81
N PRO A 38 -5.67 6.23 -6.66
CA PRO A 38 -6.63 5.63 -5.76
C PRO A 38 -8.04 5.61 -6.39
N VAL A 39 -8.71 4.47 -6.32
CA VAL A 39 -10.13 4.29 -6.67
C VAL A 39 -10.85 3.72 -5.45
N LYS A 40 -12.01 4.32 -5.13
CA LYS A 40 -12.93 3.80 -4.11
C LYS A 40 -14.00 2.95 -4.79
N HIS A 41 -14.10 1.69 -4.39
CA HIS A 41 -15.21 0.81 -4.73
C HIS A 41 -16.22 0.85 -3.60
N LEU A 42 -17.48 1.03 -3.93
CA LEU A 42 -18.59 1.07 -3.00
C LEU A 42 -19.57 -0.02 -3.40
N LEU A 43 -19.77 -0.99 -2.52
CA LEU A 43 -20.84 -1.98 -2.65
C LEU A 43 -21.98 -1.55 -1.74
N ILE A 44 -23.20 -1.56 -2.26
CA ILE A 44 -24.43 -1.28 -1.52
C ILE A 44 -25.45 -2.36 -1.87
N GLY A 45 -26.15 -2.89 -0.87
CA GLY A 45 -27.22 -3.86 -1.07
C GLY A 45 -27.51 -4.65 0.20
N SER A 46 -28.17 -5.79 0.06
CA SER A 46 -28.44 -6.63 1.23
C SER A 46 -27.14 -7.19 1.85
N PRO A 47 -27.11 -7.48 3.16
CA PRO A 47 -25.92 -8.03 3.82
C PRO A 47 -25.38 -9.28 3.11
N LYS A 48 -26.27 -10.15 2.65
CA LYS A 48 -25.92 -11.37 1.91
C LYS A 48 -25.33 -11.04 0.54
N ALA A 49 -25.92 -10.10 -0.21
CA ALA A 49 -25.44 -9.73 -1.54
C ALA A 49 -24.06 -9.08 -1.49
N VAL A 50 -23.86 -8.14 -0.55
CA VAL A 50 -22.56 -7.46 -0.37
C VAL A 50 -21.48 -8.48 0.03
N THR A 51 -21.75 -9.32 1.04
CA THR A 51 -20.81 -10.36 1.49
C THR A 51 -20.45 -11.36 0.38
N SER A 52 -21.46 -11.84 -0.37
CA SER A 52 -21.24 -12.77 -1.49
C SER A 52 -20.39 -12.14 -2.59
N THR A 53 -20.61 -10.85 -2.88
CA THR A 53 -19.83 -10.11 -3.87
C THR A 53 -18.38 -9.95 -3.42
N ILE A 54 -18.13 -9.63 -2.14
CA ILE A 54 -16.77 -9.54 -1.58
C ILE A 54 -16.04 -10.88 -1.73
N HIS A 55 -16.69 -11.99 -1.37
CA HIS A 55 -16.08 -13.32 -1.53
C HIS A 55 -15.80 -13.66 -2.99
N TYR A 56 -16.73 -13.35 -3.90
CA TYR A 56 -16.51 -13.53 -5.34
C TYR A 56 -15.29 -12.74 -5.84
N LEU A 57 -15.18 -11.46 -5.45
CA LEU A 57 -14.05 -10.60 -5.79
C LEU A 57 -12.72 -11.14 -5.22
N GLN A 58 -12.74 -11.81 -4.07
CA GLN A 58 -11.57 -12.53 -3.56
C GLN A 58 -11.23 -13.74 -4.43
N VAL A 59 -12.21 -14.56 -4.80
CA VAL A 59 -11.99 -15.77 -5.62
C VAL A 59 -11.35 -15.43 -6.97
N ILE A 60 -11.77 -14.33 -7.59
CA ILE A 60 -11.18 -13.88 -8.87
C ILE A 60 -9.88 -13.08 -8.71
N GLY A 61 -9.35 -12.97 -7.49
CA GLY A 61 -8.08 -12.28 -7.20
C GLY A 61 -8.13 -10.76 -7.26
N TYR A 62 -9.33 -10.17 -7.23
CA TYR A 62 -9.49 -8.71 -7.28
C TYR A 62 -9.07 -8.03 -5.98
N ALA A 63 -9.60 -8.48 -4.84
CA ALA A 63 -9.27 -7.99 -3.50
C ALA A 63 -9.59 -9.03 -2.42
N SER A 64 -8.78 -9.10 -1.36
CA SER A 64 -9.04 -9.96 -0.21
C SER A 64 -10.20 -9.42 0.64
N VAL A 65 -10.92 -10.30 1.33
CA VAL A 65 -12.03 -9.90 2.24
C VAL A 65 -11.60 -8.85 3.27
N GLY A 66 -10.40 -8.99 3.84
CA GLY A 66 -9.88 -8.06 4.87
C GLY A 66 -9.53 -6.65 4.37
N GLU A 67 -9.51 -6.42 3.05
CA GLU A 67 -9.25 -5.10 2.45
C GLU A 67 -10.50 -4.21 2.40
N TRP A 68 -11.67 -4.81 2.61
CA TRP A 68 -12.95 -4.12 2.64
C TRP A 68 -13.23 -3.57 4.03
N SER A 69 -13.91 -2.43 4.10
CA SER A 69 -14.44 -1.95 5.36
C SER A 69 -15.46 -2.94 5.93
N PRO A 70 -15.68 -2.95 7.26
CA PRO A 70 -16.84 -3.60 7.85
C PRO A 70 -18.13 -3.18 7.15
N LEU A 71 -19.17 -4.01 7.22
CA LEU A 71 -20.50 -3.65 6.73
C LEU A 71 -21.06 -2.50 7.57
N ILE A 72 -21.47 -1.43 6.91
CA ILE A 72 -22.03 -0.23 7.55
C ILE A 72 -23.50 -0.10 7.11
N PRO A 73 -24.47 0.03 8.04
CA PRO A 73 -25.85 0.31 7.67
C PRO A 73 -25.97 1.63 6.91
N THR A 74 -26.81 1.67 5.87
CA THR A 74 -27.02 2.90 5.08
C THR A 74 -28.15 3.78 5.61
N GLY A 75 -28.92 3.27 6.57
CA GLY A 75 -30.15 3.89 7.07
C GLY A 75 -31.42 3.34 6.41
N ASN A 76 -31.28 2.59 5.30
CA ASN A 76 -32.38 1.84 4.70
C ASN A 76 -32.53 0.45 5.34
N LEU A 77 -33.75 -0.08 5.32
CA LEU A 77 -34.06 -1.40 5.86
C LEU A 77 -33.36 -2.48 5.02
N ASP A 78 -32.68 -3.41 5.69
CA ASP A 78 -31.93 -4.51 5.09
C ASP A 78 -30.88 -4.10 4.04
N GLU A 79 -30.33 -2.90 4.15
CA GLU A 79 -29.28 -2.40 3.27
C GLU A 79 -28.01 -2.03 4.06
N VAL A 80 -26.88 -2.50 3.55
CA VAL A 80 -25.55 -2.20 4.07
C VAL A 80 -24.64 -1.77 2.93
N MET A 81 -23.55 -1.11 3.29
CA MET A 81 -22.47 -0.78 2.38
C MET A 81 -21.12 -1.27 2.88
N SER A 82 -20.18 -1.45 1.95
CA SER A 82 -18.77 -1.70 2.24
C SER A 82 -17.88 -1.00 1.22
N ILE A 83 -16.74 -0.49 1.68
CA ILE A 83 -15.83 0.36 0.91
C ILE A 83 -14.47 -0.34 0.79
N LEU A 84 -13.92 -0.34 -0.43
CA LEU A 84 -12.55 -0.77 -0.73
C LEU A 84 -11.80 0.37 -1.44
N ILE A 85 -10.56 0.64 -1.04
CA ILE A 85 -9.70 1.65 -1.69
C ILE A 85 -8.49 0.95 -2.31
N ARG A 86 -8.29 1.07 -3.62
CA ARG A 86 -7.16 0.44 -4.34
C ARG A 86 -6.40 1.42 -5.22
N GLN A 87 -5.11 1.18 -5.39
CA GLN A 87 -4.26 1.88 -6.35
C GLN A 87 -4.33 1.17 -7.71
N ILE A 88 -4.98 1.80 -8.70
CA ILE A 88 -5.16 1.24 -10.04
C ILE A 88 -4.17 1.87 -11.01
N LEU A 89 -3.58 1.04 -11.86
CA LEU A 89 -2.73 1.48 -12.96
C LEU A 89 -3.57 2.24 -13.99
N MET A 90 -3.19 3.48 -14.31
CA MET A 90 -3.79 4.17 -15.45
C MET A 90 -3.27 3.55 -16.75
N GLN A 91 -4.19 3.24 -17.67
CA GLN A 91 -3.89 2.73 -19.02
C GLN A 91 -3.72 3.88 -20.01
#